data_AF-B0RS17-F1
#
_entry.id   AF-B0RS17-F1
#
_cell.length_a   1.000
_cell.length_b   1.000
_cell.length_c   1.000
_cell.angle_alpha   90.00
_cell.angle_beta   90.00
_cell.angle_gamma   90.00
#
_symmetry.space_group_name_H-M   'P 1'
#
loop_
_entity.id
_entity.type
_entity.pdbx_description
1 polymer ?
#
loop_
_entity_poly.entity_id
_entity_poly.type
_entity_poly.pdbx_seq_one_letter_code
_entity_poly.pdbx_strand_id
1 'polypeptide(L)'
;MRRGKLHPITCAVPQFLGCTPCTMPRLLRREPGVPFPAATFKVDTVARRHTWSLIRHGCGCLFRFGPPMRKPALLIVAIVLLVAGLWVMRVVQTPKPQFAPQLSAPVAAAPAVTSARQVPRLPAFLPTEAMATIVLIQRGGPFPYPQDGAVFGNREQRLPERPRGYYHEYTVDTPGSADRGARRIVTGGTPPQSWYYSDDHYANFKSFQGPTPEQAP
;
A
#
# COMPACT_ATOMS: atom_id res chain seq x y z
N MET A 1 28.81 64.73 17.17
CA MET A 1 27.36 64.71 17.48
C MET A 1 26.55 64.82 16.18
N ARG A 2 26.01 63.71 15.67
CA ARG A 2 25.02 63.72 14.58
C ARG A 2 23.80 62.91 15.06
N ARG A 3 22.68 63.60 15.31
CA ARG A 3 21.40 62.98 15.65
C ARG A 3 20.74 62.50 14.36
N GLY A 4 20.64 61.18 14.19
CA GLY A 4 19.83 60.57 13.13
C GLY A 4 18.35 60.59 13.53
N LYS A 5 17.51 61.21 12.70
CA LYS A 5 16.06 61.18 12.79
C LYS A 5 15.55 59.76 12.50
N LEU A 6 14.87 59.14 13.46
CA LEU A 6 14.04 57.96 13.20
C LEU A 6 12.73 58.42 12.54
N HIS A 7 12.39 57.82 11.40
CA HIS A 7 11.07 57.91 10.80
C HIS A 7 10.25 56.70 11.28
N PRO A 8 8.98 56.86 11.68
CA PRO A 8 8.12 55.73 11.97
C PRO A 8 7.74 55.02 10.68
N ILE A 9 8.03 53.72 10.61
CA ILE A 9 7.53 52.82 9.56
C ILE A 9 6.08 52.51 9.94
N THR A 10 5.15 53.19 9.28
CA THR A 10 3.72 52.85 9.31
C THR A 10 3.53 51.55 8.54
N CYS A 11 3.24 50.45 9.26
CA CYS A 11 2.78 49.21 8.65
C CYS A 11 1.36 49.41 8.12
N ALA A 12 1.22 49.40 6.79
CA ALA A 12 -0.08 49.34 6.13
C ALA A 12 -0.71 47.96 6.37
N VAL A 13 -1.86 47.94 7.04
CA VAL A 13 -2.72 46.78 7.21
C VAL A 13 -3.43 46.51 5.87
N PRO A 14 -3.30 45.31 5.27
CA PRO A 14 -4.12 44.97 4.11
C PRO A 14 -5.56 44.75 4.57
N GLN A 15 -6.46 45.54 3.98
CA GLN A 15 -7.89 45.48 4.18
C GLN A 15 -8.41 44.15 3.62
N PHE A 16 -8.90 43.27 4.50
CA PHE A 16 -9.66 42.08 4.11
C PHE A 16 -11.01 42.52 3.54
N LEU A 17 -11.18 42.37 2.22
CA LEU A 17 -12.51 42.44 1.61
C LEU A 17 -13.37 41.29 2.15
N GLY A 18 -14.57 41.67 2.57
CA GLY A 18 -15.49 40.86 3.35
C GLY A 18 -15.95 39.59 2.65
N CYS A 19 -15.84 38.48 3.36
CA CYS A 19 -16.69 37.32 3.16
C CYS A 19 -18.02 37.58 3.88
N THR A 20 -19.10 37.53 3.13
CA THR A 20 -20.48 37.51 3.61
C THR A 20 -20.70 36.37 4.60
N PRO A 21 -21.38 36.58 5.74
CA PRO A 21 -21.78 35.49 6.62
C PRO A 21 -22.92 34.70 5.98
N CYS A 22 -22.67 33.43 5.62
CA CYS A 22 -23.74 32.49 5.31
C CYS A 22 -24.53 32.19 6.58
N THR A 23 -25.73 32.78 6.66
CA THR A 23 -26.79 32.43 7.60
C THR A 23 -27.10 30.92 7.50
N MET A 24 -26.75 30.17 8.55
CA MET A 24 -27.19 28.79 8.73
C MET A 24 -28.69 28.77 9.03
N PRO A 25 -29.52 28.00 8.30
CA PRO A 25 -30.88 27.75 8.71
C PRO A 25 -30.85 26.82 9.93
N ARG A 26 -31.30 27.39 11.06
CA ARG A 26 -31.66 26.66 12.28
C ARG A 26 -32.85 25.76 11.97
N LEU A 27 -32.60 24.51 11.60
CA LEU A 27 -33.63 23.48 11.51
C LEU A 27 -33.32 22.31 12.45
N LEU A 28 -34.20 22.22 13.44
CA LEU A 28 -34.74 21.02 14.06
C LEU A 28 -33.83 20.23 15.01
N ARG A 29 -33.99 20.64 16.27
CA ARG A 29 -33.92 19.86 17.50
C ARG A 29 -34.35 18.39 17.26
N ARG A 30 -33.49 17.46 17.65
CA ARG A 30 -33.69 16.00 17.61
C ARG A 30 -34.51 15.60 18.84
N GLU A 31 -35.76 15.21 18.64
CA GLU A 31 -36.62 14.62 19.69
C GLU A 31 -36.06 13.23 20.09
N PRO A 32 -35.89 12.92 21.39
CA PRO A 32 -35.57 11.58 21.85
C PRO A 32 -36.86 10.83 22.20
N GLY A 33 -37.05 9.63 21.64
CA GLY A 33 -37.97 8.64 22.22
C GLY A 33 -39.04 8.04 21.30
N VAL A 34 -38.65 7.40 20.19
CA VAL A 34 -39.55 6.47 19.50
C VAL A 34 -38.94 5.07 19.54
N PRO A 35 -39.63 4.06 20.13
CA PRO A 35 -39.15 2.69 20.14
C PRO A 35 -39.24 2.06 18.75
N PHE A 36 -38.23 1.25 18.42
CA PHE A 36 -38.14 0.47 17.20
C PHE A 36 -39.28 -0.55 17.10
N PRO A 37 -40.07 -0.60 16.01
CA PRO A 37 -40.86 -1.79 15.72
C PRO A 37 -39.96 -2.91 15.20
N ALA A 38 -40.11 -4.09 15.78
CA ALA A 38 -39.52 -5.33 15.31
C ALA A 38 -40.00 -5.63 13.88
N ALA A 39 -39.10 -5.48 12.91
CA ALA A 39 -39.37 -5.91 11.54
C ALA A 39 -39.14 -7.42 11.43
N THR A 40 -40.24 -8.15 11.36
CA THR A 40 -40.29 -9.55 10.93
C THR A 40 -39.67 -9.70 9.54
N PHE A 41 -38.67 -10.57 9.44
CA PHE A 41 -37.99 -10.96 8.22
C PHE A 41 -38.94 -11.78 7.35
N LYS A 42 -39.41 -11.21 6.24
CA LYS A 42 -40.15 -11.92 5.19
C LYS A 42 -39.23 -12.10 4.00
N VAL A 43 -38.76 -13.33 3.80
CA VAL A 43 -37.95 -13.73 2.65
C VAL A 43 -38.89 -13.89 1.46
N ASP A 44 -39.09 -12.81 0.71
CA ASP A 44 -39.78 -12.87 -0.58
C ASP A 44 -38.73 -13.14 -1.68
N THR A 45 -38.56 -14.42 -2.01
CA THR A 45 -37.82 -14.86 -3.19
C THR A 45 -38.63 -14.56 -4.44
N VAL A 46 -38.58 -13.31 -4.92
CA VAL A 46 -39.15 -12.94 -6.23
C VAL A 46 -38.02 -12.81 -7.25
N ALA A 47 -37.91 -13.85 -8.08
CA ALA A 47 -37.13 -13.85 -9.31
C ALA A 47 -37.67 -12.78 -10.27
N ARG A 48 -37.11 -11.57 -10.21
CA ARG A 48 -37.36 -10.51 -11.19
C ARG A 48 -36.40 -10.67 -12.37
N ARG A 49 -36.92 -11.28 -13.44
CA ARG A 49 -36.35 -11.19 -14.78
C ARG A 49 -36.43 -9.73 -15.23
N HIS A 50 -35.29 -9.05 -15.29
CA HIS A 50 -35.21 -7.73 -15.93
C HIS A 50 -35.26 -7.91 -17.44
N THR A 51 -36.47 -7.88 -18.00
CA THR A 51 -36.68 -7.59 -19.42
C THR A 51 -36.35 -6.11 -19.63
N TRP A 52 -35.19 -5.83 -20.23
CA TRP A 52 -34.84 -4.50 -20.71
C TRP A 52 -35.65 -4.21 -21.97
N SER A 53 -36.75 -3.49 -21.81
CA SER A 53 -37.48 -2.86 -22.91
C SER A 53 -36.65 -1.66 -23.38
N LEU A 54 -35.88 -1.86 -24.45
CA LEU A 54 -35.19 -0.79 -25.16
C LEU A 54 -36.22 0.11 -25.86
N ILE A 55 -36.50 1.24 -25.21
CA ILE A 55 -37.12 2.40 -25.82
C ILE A 55 -36.17 2.90 -26.91
N ARG A 56 -36.58 2.70 -28.16
CA ARG A 56 -35.90 3.18 -29.36
C ARG A 56 -36.20 4.66 -29.53
N HIS A 57 -35.34 5.51 -28.97
CA HIS A 57 -35.17 6.89 -29.44
C HIS A 57 -33.82 7.01 -30.13
N GLY A 58 -33.89 7.35 -31.41
CA GLY A 58 -32.73 7.48 -32.29
C GLY A 58 -31.82 8.63 -31.88
N CYS A 59 -30.53 8.35 -31.85
CA CYS A 59 -29.51 9.27 -32.32
C CYS A 59 -28.37 8.41 -32.89
N GLY A 60 -28.26 8.42 -34.22
CA GLY A 60 -27.31 7.59 -34.95
C GLY A 60 -25.89 8.11 -34.77
N CYS A 61 -25.15 7.52 -33.84
CA CYS A 61 -23.70 7.47 -33.90
C CYS A 61 -23.30 6.09 -34.41
N LEU A 62 -22.92 6.05 -35.69
CA LEU A 62 -22.39 4.90 -36.40
C LEU A 62 -21.17 4.32 -35.67
N PHE A 63 -21.37 3.34 -34.80
CA PHE A 63 -20.35 2.34 -34.52
C PHE A 63 -20.15 1.53 -35.81
N ARG A 64 -19.17 1.97 -36.60
CA ARG A 64 -18.68 1.28 -37.79
C ARG A 64 -18.01 -0.02 -37.33
N PHE A 65 -18.82 -1.06 -37.13
CA PHE A 65 -18.34 -2.43 -37.12
C PHE A 65 -17.56 -2.63 -38.41
N GLY A 66 -16.26 -2.95 -38.26
CA GLY A 66 -15.36 -3.20 -39.38
C GLY A 66 -15.90 -4.29 -40.32
N PRO A 67 -15.41 -4.35 -41.57
CA PRO A 67 -15.93 -5.28 -42.57
C PRO A 67 -15.90 -6.72 -42.04
N PRO A 68 -16.95 -7.53 -42.26
CA PRO A 68 -16.97 -8.91 -41.80
C PRO A 68 -15.80 -9.65 -42.46
N MET A 69 -14.93 -10.25 -41.63
CA MET A 69 -13.84 -11.09 -42.13
C MET A 69 -14.45 -12.19 -43.00
N ARG A 70 -14.11 -12.16 -44.29
CA ARG A 70 -14.66 -13.05 -45.31
C ARG A 70 -14.33 -14.54 -45.09
N LYS A 71 -13.53 -14.88 -44.06
CA LYS A 71 -13.04 -16.23 -43.76
C LYS A 71 -12.84 -16.43 -42.25
N PRO A 72 -13.90 -16.62 -41.44
CA PRO A 72 -13.77 -16.88 -40.00
C PRO A 72 -12.94 -18.15 -39.71
N ALA A 73 -12.94 -19.10 -40.65
CA ALA A 73 -12.10 -20.29 -40.60
C ALA A 73 -10.59 -19.98 -40.55
N LEU A 74 -10.11 -18.93 -41.23
CA LEU A 74 -8.68 -18.57 -41.19
C LEU A 74 -8.26 -18.02 -39.83
N LEU A 75 -9.16 -17.31 -39.13
CA LEU A 75 -8.89 -16.85 -37.77
C LEU A 75 -8.81 -18.01 -36.80
N ILE A 76 -9.72 -18.98 -36.92
CA ILE A 76 -9.71 -20.19 -36.09
C ILE A 76 -8.41 -20.96 -36.32
N VAL A 77 -8.01 -21.16 -37.58
CA VAL A 77 -6.73 -21.81 -37.92
C VAL A 77 -5.54 -21.04 -37.34
N ALA A 78 -5.52 -19.70 -37.46
CA ALA A 78 -4.43 -18.88 -36.89
C ALA A 78 -4.35 -18.99 -35.36
N ILE A 79 -5.50 -19.00 -34.67
CA ILE A 79 -5.56 -19.17 -33.21
C ILE A 79 -5.07 -20.58 -32.82
N VAL A 80 -5.51 -21.63 -33.53
CA VAL A 80 -5.07 -23.01 -33.27
C VAL A 80 -3.56 -23.15 -33.46
N LEU A 81 -3.00 -22.58 -34.53
CA LEU A 81 -1.55 -22.59 -34.77
C LEU A 81 -0.78 -21.82 -33.69
N LEU A 82 -1.31 -20.69 -33.23
CA LEU A 82 -0.69 -19.89 -32.17
C LEU A 82 -0.70 -20.63 -30.82
N VAL A 83 -1.82 -21.26 -30.45
CA VAL A 83 -1.92 -22.05 -29.22
C VAL A 83 -1.02 -23.29 -29.29
N ALA A 84 -0.97 -23.98 -30.43
CA ALA A 84 -0.07 -25.11 -30.65
C ALA A 84 1.40 -24.70 -30.54
N GLY A 85 1.80 -23.57 -31.15
CA GLY A 85 3.15 -23.02 -31.04
C GLY A 85 3.54 -22.66 -29.60
N LEU A 86 2.64 -22.01 -28.86
CA LEU A 86 2.86 -21.69 -27.44
C LEU A 86 2.98 -22.95 -26.58
N TRP A 87 2.22 -24.01 -26.88
CA TRP A 87 2.31 -25.28 -26.18
C TRP A 87 3.64 -25.99 -26.43
N VAL A 88 4.11 -26.04 -27.69
CA VAL A 88 5.43 -26.58 -28.03
C VAL A 88 6.55 -25.82 -27.33
N MET A 89 6.47 -24.49 -27.28
CA MET A 89 7.46 -23.65 -26.62
C MET A 89 7.50 -23.90 -25.10
N ARG A 90 6.37 -24.22 -24.46
CA ARG A 90 6.33 -24.64 -23.05
C ARG A 90 6.95 -26.01 -22.81
N VAL A 91 6.77 -26.96 -23.73
CA VAL A 91 7.37 -28.30 -23.63
C VAL A 91 8.88 -28.26 -23.83
N VAL A 92 9.39 -27.42 -24.76
CA VAL A 92 10.84 -27.25 -24.97
C VAL A 92 11.51 -26.54 -23.77
N GLN A 93 10.76 -25.70 -23.05
CA GLN A 93 11.25 -24.97 -21.88
C GLN A 93 11.21 -25.75 -20.56
N THR A 94 10.97 -27.07 -20.55
CA THR A 94 11.16 -27.85 -19.32
C THR A 94 12.66 -27.86 -18.98
N PRO A 95 13.10 -27.21 -17.88
CA PRO A 95 14.48 -27.36 -17.44
C PRO A 95 14.75 -28.84 -17.16
N LYS A 96 15.83 -29.39 -17.75
CA LYS A 96 16.28 -30.75 -17.43
C LYS A 96 16.46 -30.86 -15.91
N PRO A 97 15.86 -31.84 -15.23
CA PRO A 97 16.22 -32.14 -13.86
C PRO A 97 17.67 -32.64 -13.85
N GLN A 98 18.60 -31.78 -13.45
CA GLN A 98 20.01 -32.15 -13.29
C GLN A 98 20.15 -32.87 -11.94
N PHE A 99 19.82 -34.15 -11.94
CA PHE A 99 20.08 -35.04 -10.81
C PHE A 99 21.42 -35.76 -11.05
N ALA A 100 22.53 -35.15 -10.61
CA ALA A 100 23.77 -35.80 -10.15
C ALA A 100 24.89 -34.76 -10.01
N PRO A 101 25.61 -34.71 -8.87
CA PRO A 101 26.84 -33.94 -8.77
C PRO A 101 27.93 -34.66 -9.58
N GLN A 102 28.48 -33.96 -10.56
CA GLN A 102 29.60 -34.43 -11.35
C GLN A 102 30.85 -34.33 -10.43
N LEU A 103 31.22 -35.42 -9.76
CA LEU A 103 32.57 -35.56 -9.21
C LEU A 103 33.52 -35.72 -10.41
N SER A 104 34.54 -34.85 -10.48
CA SER A 104 35.58 -34.76 -11.52
C SER A 104 35.38 -33.66 -12.56
N ALA A 105 35.56 -32.42 -12.12
CA ALA A 105 36.17 -31.37 -12.96
C ALA A 105 37.42 -30.85 -12.23
N PRO A 106 38.54 -30.58 -12.93
CA PRO A 106 39.71 -29.99 -12.30
C PRO A 106 39.34 -28.61 -11.75
N VAL A 107 39.65 -28.39 -10.47
CA VAL A 107 39.49 -27.11 -9.77
C VAL A 107 40.46 -26.11 -10.42
N ALA A 108 39.98 -25.43 -11.47
CA ALA A 108 40.41 -24.08 -11.72
C ALA A 108 39.85 -23.25 -10.56
N ALA A 109 40.74 -22.69 -9.73
CA ALA A 109 40.39 -21.80 -8.64
C ALA A 109 39.70 -20.55 -9.19
N ALA A 110 38.41 -20.66 -9.48
CA ALA A 110 37.53 -19.51 -9.47
C ALA A 110 37.56 -18.97 -8.04
N PRO A 111 37.66 -17.64 -7.82
CA PRO A 111 37.46 -17.11 -6.49
C PRO A 111 36.08 -17.57 -6.06
N ALA A 112 36.04 -18.41 -5.02
CA ALA A 112 34.83 -18.65 -4.27
C ALA A 112 34.43 -17.28 -3.70
N VAL A 113 33.63 -16.54 -4.46
CA VAL A 113 32.69 -15.61 -3.88
C VAL A 113 31.74 -16.49 -3.10
N THR A 114 32.17 -16.82 -1.89
CA THR A 114 31.27 -17.14 -0.80
C THR A 114 30.39 -15.90 -0.70
N SER A 115 29.31 -15.88 -1.48
CA SER A 115 28.12 -15.11 -1.14
C SER A 115 27.60 -15.76 0.13
N ALA A 116 28.33 -15.55 1.23
CA ALA A 116 27.82 -15.69 2.57
C ALA A 116 26.52 -14.93 2.51
N ARG A 117 25.40 -15.66 2.60
CA ARG A 117 24.06 -15.10 2.60
C ARG A 117 24.13 -13.86 3.48
N GLN A 118 24.13 -12.69 2.85
CA GLN A 118 24.33 -11.43 3.56
C GLN A 118 23.09 -11.29 4.42
N VAL A 119 23.17 -11.77 5.66
CA VAL A 119 22.18 -11.48 6.67
C VAL A 119 22.24 -9.95 6.78
N PRO A 120 21.16 -9.24 6.45
CA PRO A 120 21.16 -7.79 6.52
C PRO A 120 21.62 -7.39 7.91
N ARG A 121 22.79 -6.77 8.01
CA ARG A 121 23.26 -6.26 9.28
C ARG A 121 22.41 -5.06 9.60
N LEU A 122 21.48 -5.23 10.54
CA LEU A 122 20.66 -4.13 11.04
C LEU A 122 21.58 -3.03 11.60
N PRO A 123 21.21 -1.74 11.44
CA PRO A 123 21.97 -0.65 12.00
C PRO A 123 22.11 -0.75 13.52
N ALA A 124 23.25 -0.29 14.06
CA ALA A 124 23.55 -0.37 15.49
C ALA A 124 22.60 0.45 16.39
N PHE A 125 21.85 1.40 15.83
CA PHE A 125 20.86 2.17 16.59
C PHE A 125 19.56 1.41 16.84
N LEU A 126 19.33 0.29 16.14
CA LEU A 126 18.17 -0.54 16.38
C LEU A 126 18.43 -1.41 17.61
N PRO A 127 17.51 -1.41 18.60
CA PRO A 127 17.61 -2.33 19.72
C PRO A 127 17.40 -3.77 19.26
N THR A 128 17.89 -4.74 20.01
CA THR A 128 17.79 -6.17 19.67
C THR A 128 16.33 -6.60 19.49
N GLU A 129 15.41 -6.03 20.28
CA GLU A 129 13.97 -6.31 20.21
C GLU A 129 13.36 -5.93 18.85
N ALA A 130 13.93 -4.95 18.14
CA ALA A 130 13.44 -4.54 16.82
C ALA A 130 13.52 -5.68 15.78
N MET A 131 14.46 -6.62 15.94
CA MET A 131 14.58 -7.79 15.08
C MET A 131 13.31 -8.64 15.10
N ALA A 132 12.74 -8.87 16.28
CA ALA A 132 11.51 -9.65 16.43
C ALA A 132 10.36 -8.98 15.66
N THR A 133 10.17 -7.68 15.85
CA THR A 133 9.15 -6.90 15.12
C THR A 133 9.37 -6.95 13.60
N ILE A 134 10.61 -6.83 13.11
CA ILE A 134 10.92 -6.91 11.68
C ILE A 134 10.51 -8.27 11.11
N VAL A 135 10.81 -9.38 11.80
CA VAL A 135 10.39 -10.72 11.37
C VAL A 135 8.87 -10.84 11.33
N LEU A 136 8.16 -10.29 12.33
CA LEU A 136 6.69 -10.25 12.34
C LEU A 136 6.14 -9.48 11.14
N ILE A 137 6.73 -8.33 10.81
CA ILE A 137 6.33 -7.50 9.66
C ILE A 137 6.52 -8.28 8.36
N GLN A 138 7.67 -8.94 8.18
CA GLN A 138 7.96 -9.70 6.96
C GLN A 138 6.96 -10.84 6.72
N ARG A 139 6.58 -11.56 7.78
CA ARG A 139 5.63 -12.68 7.68
C ARG A 139 4.16 -12.27 7.75
N GLY A 140 3.86 -10.98 8.01
CA GLY A 140 2.50 -10.46 8.10
C GLY A 140 1.77 -10.76 9.42
N GLY A 141 2.49 -10.93 10.53
CA GLY A 141 1.92 -11.22 11.86
C GLY A 141 1.93 -12.72 12.23
N PRO A 142 1.12 -13.18 13.21
CA PRO A 142 0.27 -12.37 14.09
C PRO A 142 1.10 -11.36 14.88
N PHE A 143 0.53 -10.20 15.15
CA PHE A 143 1.18 -9.14 15.91
C PHE A 143 0.76 -9.18 17.40
N PRO A 144 1.66 -8.84 18.33
CA PRO A 144 1.40 -8.90 19.75
C PRO A 144 0.41 -7.82 20.22
N TYR A 145 0.41 -6.65 19.57
CA TYR A 145 -0.48 -5.55 19.93
C TYR A 145 -1.54 -5.30 18.86
N PRO A 146 -2.76 -4.91 19.26
CA PRO A 146 -3.86 -4.67 18.32
C PRO A 146 -3.65 -3.44 17.43
N GLN A 147 -2.74 -2.53 17.81
CA GLN A 147 -2.36 -1.36 16.99
C GLN A 147 -1.33 -1.71 15.92
N ASP A 148 -0.64 -2.84 16.03
CA ASP A 148 0.40 -3.20 15.08
C ASP A 148 -0.20 -3.52 13.71
N GLY A 149 0.36 -2.92 12.67
CA GLY A 149 -0.18 -2.95 11.31
C GLY A 149 -1.24 -1.88 11.04
N ALA A 150 -1.64 -1.08 12.03
CA ALA A 150 -2.52 0.05 11.80
C ALA A 150 -1.86 1.12 10.91
N VAL A 151 -2.68 1.91 10.22
CA VAL A 151 -2.19 2.99 9.36
C VAL A 151 -1.59 4.11 10.21
N PHE A 152 -0.32 4.43 9.94
CA PHE A 152 0.34 5.60 10.49
C PHE A 152 0.01 6.85 9.66
N GLY A 153 -0.59 7.85 10.31
CA GLY A 153 -1.16 9.01 9.62
C GLY A 153 -0.15 10.04 9.11
N ASN A 154 1.08 10.06 9.64
CA ASN A 154 2.11 11.07 9.34
C ASN A 154 1.58 12.52 9.37
N ARG A 155 0.82 12.89 10.41
CA ARG A 155 0.11 14.19 10.48
C ARG A 155 1.08 15.35 10.71
N GLU A 156 2.13 15.10 11.47
CA GLU A 156 3.21 16.02 11.80
C GLU A 156 4.28 16.09 10.70
N GLN A 157 4.06 15.38 9.58
CA GLN A 157 4.91 15.41 8.37
C GLN A 157 6.40 15.11 8.66
N ARG A 158 6.67 14.24 9.64
CA ARG A 158 8.04 13.82 9.99
C ARG A 158 8.63 12.85 8.96
N LEU A 159 7.78 12.13 8.23
CA LEU A 159 8.16 11.25 7.13
C LEU A 159 7.81 11.91 5.78
N PRO A 160 8.41 11.49 4.65
CA PRO A 160 8.06 12.00 3.34
C PRO A 160 6.56 11.92 3.04
N GLU A 161 6.02 12.92 2.36
CA GLU A 161 4.60 12.96 2.00
C GLU A 161 4.23 11.83 1.04
N ARG A 162 3.19 11.07 1.40
CA ARG A 162 2.67 9.92 0.66
C ARG A 162 1.15 9.84 0.79
N PRO A 163 0.45 9.13 -0.11
CA PRO A 163 -0.99 8.92 0.01
C PRO A 163 -1.38 8.29 1.36
N ARG A 164 -2.61 8.54 1.82
CA ARG A 164 -3.13 7.91 3.04
C ARG A 164 -3.07 6.38 2.93
N GLY A 165 -2.73 5.72 4.03
CA GLY A 165 -2.57 4.27 4.06
C GLY A 165 -1.21 3.77 3.56
N TYR A 166 -0.30 4.66 3.14
CA TYR A 166 1.04 4.24 2.72
C TYR A 166 1.89 3.74 3.90
N TYR A 167 1.77 4.37 5.07
CA TYR A 167 2.57 4.03 6.24
C TYR A 167 1.79 3.16 7.21
N HIS A 168 2.47 2.17 7.81
CA HIS A 168 1.95 1.29 8.85
C HIS A 168 2.88 1.29 10.06
N GLU A 169 2.33 1.27 11.27
CA GLU A 169 3.09 1.29 12.53
C GLU A 169 3.14 -0.07 13.23
N TYR A 170 4.23 -0.32 13.93
CA TYR A 170 4.47 -1.55 14.70
C TYR A 170 5.22 -1.23 15.99
N THR A 171 4.85 -1.92 17.05
CA THR A 171 5.48 -1.80 18.36
C THR A 171 6.81 -2.53 18.39
N VAL A 172 7.81 -1.89 19.00
CA VAL A 172 9.05 -2.56 19.41
C VAL A 172 9.05 -2.63 20.92
N ASP A 173 9.21 -3.83 21.46
CA ASP A 173 9.15 -4.04 22.89
C ASP A 173 10.25 -3.27 23.61
N THR A 174 9.89 -2.75 24.79
CA THR A 174 10.83 -2.11 25.71
C THR A 174 10.96 -3.01 26.92
N PRO A 175 12.11 -3.70 27.11
CA PRO A 175 12.30 -4.61 28.23
C PRO A 175 12.01 -3.95 29.58
N GLY A 176 11.22 -4.62 30.41
CA GLY A 176 10.82 -4.12 31.72
C GLY A 176 9.70 -3.07 31.72
N SER A 177 9.19 -2.65 30.55
CA SER A 177 7.99 -1.81 30.51
C SER A 177 6.73 -2.64 30.77
N ALA A 178 5.78 -2.05 31.50
CA ALA A 178 4.44 -2.62 31.68
C ALA A 178 3.48 -2.26 30.53
N ASP A 179 3.89 -1.34 29.66
CA ASP A 179 3.14 -0.87 28.50
C ASP A 179 3.90 -1.12 27.19
N ARG A 180 3.34 -0.63 26.08
CA ARG A 180 3.96 -0.71 24.74
C ARG A 180 5.26 0.09 24.59
N GLY A 181 5.63 0.89 25.58
CA GLY A 181 6.75 1.82 25.52
C GLY A 181 6.61 2.87 24.41
N ALA A 182 7.70 3.58 24.14
CA ALA A 182 7.77 4.63 23.12
C ALA A 182 8.32 4.16 21.76
N ARG A 183 8.91 2.96 21.70
CA ARG A 183 9.67 2.48 20.54
C ARG A 183 8.76 1.93 19.44
N ARG A 184 8.97 2.37 18.20
CA ARG A 184 8.13 2.02 17.05
C ARG A 184 8.96 1.79 15.80
N ILE A 185 8.52 0.85 14.97
CA ILE A 185 8.90 0.76 13.56
C ILE A 185 7.73 1.26 12.72
N VAL A 186 8.02 2.08 11.73
CA VAL A 186 7.06 2.48 10.70
C VAL A 186 7.56 2.00 9.36
N THR A 187 6.72 1.27 8.62
CA THR A 187 7.03 0.85 7.25
C THR A 187 6.19 1.59 6.24
N GLY A 188 6.75 1.89 5.08
CA GLY A 188 6.02 2.46 3.95
C GLY A 188 5.85 1.47 2.81
N GLY A 189 4.64 1.36 2.28
CA GLY A 189 4.25 0.49 1.18
C GLY A 189 3.84 -0.92 1.61
N THR A 190 3.19 -1.63 0.68
CA THR A 190 2.77 -3.02 0.82
C THR A 190 3.16 -3.78 -0.46
N PRO A 191 4.21 -4.63 -0.45
CA PRO A 191 5.09 -4.93 0.70
C PRO A 191 5.95 -3.74 1.14
N PRO A 192 6.53 -3.75 2.35
CA PRO A 192 7.38 -2.69 2.86
C PRO A 192 8.56 -2.36 1.92
N GLN A 193 8.64 -1.10 1.49
CA GLN A 193 9.71 -0.56 0.64
C GLN A 193 10.61 0.41 1.40
N SER A 194 10.10 1.03 2.47
CA SER A 194 10.84 1.97 3.30
C SER A 194 10.61 1.66 4.77
N TRP A 195 11.65 1.87 5.59
CA TRP A 195 11.67 1.49 6.99
C TRP A 195 12.20 2.63 7.84
N TYR A 196 11.49 2.91 8.92
CA TYR A 196 11.81 3.98 9.86
C TYR A 196 11.67 3.46 11.28
N TYR A 197 12.54 3.93 12.17
CA TYR A 197 12.51 3.63 13.59
C TYR A 197 12.40 4.92 14.39
N SER A 198 11.60 4.89 15.45
CA SER A 198 11.49 5.95 16.46
C SER A 198 11.65 5.32 17.83
N ASP A 199 12.47 5.92 18.68
CA ASP A 199 12.66 5.57 20.09
C ASP A 199 11.90 6.50 21.04
N ASP A 200 11.21 7.51 20.51
CA ASP A 200 10.64 8.65 21.23
C ASP A 200 9.18 8.93 20.88
N HIS A 201 8.44 7.88 20.50
CA HIS A 201 7.01 7.94 20.20
C HIS A 201 6.66 8.94 19.09
N TYR A 202 7.30 8.77 17.93
CA TYR A 202 7.10 9.52 16.68
C TYR A 202 7.61 10.96 16.67
N ALA A 203 8.34 11.40 17.71
CA ALA A 203 8.92 12.74 17.70
C ALA A 203 10.09 12.85 16.71
N ASN A 204 10.92 11.80 16.58
CA ASN A 204 12.01 11.70 15.63
C ASN A 204 12.03 10.33 14.93
N PHE A 205 12.59 10.30 13.71
CA PHE A 205 12.72 9.08 12.92
C PHE A 205 14.13 8.90 12.39
N LYS A 206 14.59 7.65 12.41
CA LYS A 206 15.81 7.19 11.73
C LYS A 206 15.41 6.21 10.64
N SER A 207 15.72 6.54 9.38
CA SER A 207 15.52 5.60 8.28
C SER A 207 16.59 4.50 8.31
N PHE A 208 16.23 3.31 7.85
CA PHE A 208 17.18 2.23 7.63
C PHE A 208 16.81 1.38 6.44
N GLN A 209 17.79 0.62 5.96
CA GLN A 209 17.55 -0.41 4.98
C GLN A 209 16.97 -1.64 5.70
N GLY A 210 15.68 -1.87 5.52
CA GLY A 210 15.04 -3.09 5.98
C GLY A 210 15.40 -4.29 5.10
N PRO A 211 15.08 -5.51 5.56
CA PRO A 211 15.36 -6.72 4.80
C PRO A 211 14.56 -6.73 3.49
N THR A 212 15.19 -7.25 2.43
CA THR A 212 14.58 -7.38 1.11
C THR A 212 13.47 -8.44 1.16
N PRO A 213 12.38 -8.34 0.37
CA PRO A 213 11.32 -9.36 0.36
C PRO A 213 11.80 -10.79 0.13
N GLU A 214 12.90 -10.97 -0.62
CA GLU A 214 13.54 -12.27 -0.86
C GLU A 214 14.24 -12.86 0.38
N GLN A 215 14.46 -12.03 1.41
CA GLN A 215 15.06 -12.41 2.68
C GLN A 215 14.01 -12.70 3.76
N ALA A 216 12.73 -12.72 3.42
CA ALA A 216 11.70 -13.26 4.31
C ALA A 216 11.99 -14.77 4.54
N PRO A 217 11.94 -15.25 5.79
CA PRO A 217 12.13 -16.67 6.11
C PRO A 217 11.06 -17.56 5.50
#